data_AF-A0A7X7PN37-F1
#
_entry.id   AF-A0A7X7PN37-F1
#
_cell.length_a   1.000
_cell.length_b   1.000
_cell.length_c   1.000
_cell.angle_alpha   90.00
_cell.angle_beta   90.00
_cell.angle_gamma   90.00
#
_symmetry.space_group_name_H-M   'P 1'
#
loop_
_entity.id
_entity.type
_entity.pdbx_description
1 polymer ?
#
loop_
_entity_poly.entity_id
_entity_poly.type
_entity_poly.pdbx_seq_one_letter_code
_entity_poly.pdbx_strand_id
1 'polypeptide(L)'
;MNYAAGVIIDLAYCFILAALFQLVYQSMPSETGVVKGVYFALIVWFLRVVNSAVSQWMMFRLPLKTAAYTVSTGLGEMLALGVLYGLTLGPK
;
A
#
# COMPACT_ATOMS: atom_id res chain seq x y z
N MET A 1 -0.98 25.85 -3.27
CA MET A 1 -0.97 24.44 -2.82
C MET A 1 -2.40 24.10 -2.40
N ASN A 2 -3.09 23.20 -3.10
CA ASN A 2 -4.52 22.97 -2.89
C ASN A 2 -4.74 21.76 -1.97
N TYR A 3 -4.63 22.00 -0.66
CA TYR A 3 -4.70 20.96 0.39
C TYR A 3 -5.99 20.14 0.34
N ALA A 4 -7.12 20.80 0.01
CA ALA A 4 -8.41 20.14 -0.12
C ALA A 4 -8.40 19.07 -1.22
N ALA A 5 -7.79 19.36 -2.37
CA ALA A 5 -7.67 18.39 -3.46
C ALA A 5 -6.80 17.19 -3.04
N GLY A 6 -5.71 17.41 -2.30
CA GLY A 6 -4.85 16.34 -1.78
C GLY A 6 -5.59 15.39 -0.85
N VAL A 7 -6.37 15.93 0.09
CA VAL A 7 -7.19 15.13 1.03
C VAL A 7 -8.24 14.30 0.29
N ILE A 8 -8.92 14.87 -0.70
CA ILE A 8 -9.93 14.17 -1.48
C ILE A 8 -9.31 12.99 -2.24
N ILE A 9 -8.15 13.20 -2.86
CA ILE A 9 -7.45 12.16 -3.61
C ILE A 9 -7.00 11.04 -2.68
N ASP A 10 -6.46 11.37 -1.50
CA ASP A 10 -6.03 10.37 -0.53
C ASP A 10 -7.20 9.50 -0.03
N LEU A 11 -8.33 10.14 0.29
CA LEU A 11 -9.54 9.44 0.71
C LEU A 11 -10.07 8.50 -0.38
N ALA A 12 -10.17 9.00 -1.61
CA ALA A 12 -10.61 8.21 -2.75
C ALA A 12 -9.68 7.00 -2.98
N TYR A 13 -8.37 7.22 -2.89
CA TYR A 13 -7.38 6.17 -3.04
C TYR A 13 -7.50 5.09 -1.96
N CYS A 14 -7.75 5.49 -0.72
CA CYS A 14 -8.01 4.59 0.40
C CYS A 14 -9.23 3.69 0.14
N PHE A 15 -10.36 4.26 -0.30
CA PHE A 15 -11.55 3.50 -0.66
C PHE A 15 -11.33 2.54 -1.83
N ILE A 16 -10.59 2.96 -2.86
CA ILE A 16 -10.25 2.10 -4.00
C ILE A 16 -9.42 0.90 -3.54
N LEU A 17 -8.43 1.12 -2.66
CA LEU A 17 -7.62 0.03 -2.11
C LEU A 17 -8.45 -0.94 -1.25
N ALA A 18 -9.40 -0.44 -0.46
CA ALA A 18 -10.31 -1.28 0.30
C ALA A 18 -11.19 -2.16 -0.61
N ALA A 19 -11.71 -1.60 -1.71
CA ALA A 19 -12.48 -2.36 -2.70
C ALA A 19 -11.62 -3.42 -3.41
N LEU A 20 -10.39 -3.06 -3.79
CA LEU A 20 -9.42 -4.00 -4.38
C LEU A 20 -9.07 -5.13 -3.41
N PHE A 21 -8.93 -4.84 -2.11
CA PHE A 21 -8.70 -5.85 -1.09
C PHE A 21 -9.83 -6.88 -1.08
N GLN A 22 -11.10 -6.44 -1.07
CA GLN A 22 -12.24 -7.36 -1.12
C GLN A 22 -12.28 -8.19 -2.40
N LEU A 23 -11.96 -7.59 -3.55
CA LEU A 23 -11.95 -8.28 -4.83
C LEU A 23 -10.92 -9.43 -4.85
N VAL A 24 -9.74 -9.18 -4.28
CA VAL A 24 -8.63 -10.15 -4.26
C VAL A 24 -8.70 -11.10 -3.05
N TYR A 25 -9.50 -10.76 -2.03
CA TYR A 25 -9.59 -11.51 -0.77
C TYR A 25 -9.92 -13.00 -0.97
N GLN A 26 -10.80 -13.31 -1.93
CA GLN A 26 -11.22 -14.68 -2.24
C GLN A 26 -10.13 -15.49 -2.93
N SER A 27 -9.23 -14.83 -3.66
CA SER A 27 -8.14 -15.47 -4.41
C SER A 27 -6.88 -15.72 -3.56
N MET A 28 -6.82 -15.19 -2.33
CA MET A 28 -5.62 -15.33 -1.49
C MET A 28 -5.60 -16.65 -0.69
N PRO A 29 -4.47 -17.39 -0.72
CA PRO A 29 -4.32 -18.68 -0.04
C PRO A 29 -4.08 -18.47 1.46
N SER A 30 -5.13 -18.18 2.24
CA SER A 30 -5.08 -18.12 3.71
C SER A 30 -6.48 -18.12 4.33
N GLU A 31 -6.65 -18.79 5.46
CA GLU A 31 -7.91 -18.80 6.21
C GLU A 31 -8.04 -17.58 7.15
N THR A 32 -6.93 -16.95 7.52
CA THR A 32 -6.90 -15.83 8.47
C THR A 32 -6.91 -14.48 7.75
N GLY A 33 -7.87 -13.61 8.08
CA GLY A 33 -8.01 -12.28 7.45
C GLY A 33 -6.78 -11.37 7.58
N VAL A 34 -6.06 -11.46 8.70
CA VAL A 34 -4.82 -10.69 8.94
C VAL A 34 -3.72 -11.10 7.96
N VAL A 35 -3.55 -12.40 7.71
CA VAL A 35 -2.51 -12.91 6.81
C VAL A 35 -2.79 -12.46 5.37
N LYS A 36 -4.06 -12.52 4.94
CA LYS A 36 -4.50 -11.94 3.65
C LYS A 36 -4.22 -10.44 3.56
N GLY A 37 -4.46 -9.72 4.65
CA GLY A 37 -4.12 -8.29 4.78
C GLY A 37 -2.63 -8.00 4.54
N VAL A 38 -1.74 -8.79 5.15
CA VAL A 38 -0.29 -8.67 4.97
C VAL A 38 0.13 -8.95 3.53
N TYR A 39 -0.41 -10.00 2.90
CA TYR A 39 -0.12 -10.30 1.49
C TYR A 39 -0.55 -9.16 0.57
N PHE A 40 -1.75 -8.62 0.78
CA PHE A 40 -2.23 -7.48 0.01
C PHE A 40 -1.34 -6.24 0.20
N ALA A 41 -0.98 -5.93 1.45
CA ALA A 41 -0.07 -4.83 1.74
C ALA A 41 1.29 -4.98 1.06
N LEU A 42 1.86 -6.18 1.04
CA LEU A 42 3.13 -6.42 0.35
C LEU A 42 3.03 -6.20 -1.16
N ILE A 43 1.93 -6.64 -1.79
CA ILE A 43 1.67 -6.43 -3.22
C ILE A 43 1.53 -4.93 -3.51
N VAL A 44 0.69 -4.22 -2.75
CA VAL A 44 0.45 -2.79 -2.93
C VAL A 44 1.72 -1.98 -2.65
N TRP A 45 2.47 -2.34 -1.61
CA TRP A 45 3.75 -1.75 -1.30
C TRP A 45 4.74 -1.90 -2.45
N PHE A 46 4.87 -3.10 -2.99
CA PHE A 46 5.79 -3.36 -4.10
C PHE A 46 5.39 -2.56 -5.34
N LEU A 47 4.11 -2.63 -5.74
CA LEU A 47 3.62 -1.96 -6.94
C LEU A 47 3.65 -0.43 -6.82
N ARG A 48 3.43 0.11 -5.62
CA ARG A 48 3.35 1.57 -5.40
C ARG A 48 4.71 2.15 -4.99
N VAL A 49 5.26 1.69 -3.87
CA VAL A 49 6.43 2.31 -3.24
C VAL A 49 7.72 1.97 -3.97
N VAL A 50 7.93 0.69 -4.31
CA VAL A 50 9.16 0.28 -5.02
C VAL A 50 9.17 0.86 -6.43
N ASN A 51 8.06 0.78 -7.16
CA ASN A 51 7.98 1.33 -8.52
C ASN A 51 8.16 2.86 -8.56
N SER A 52 7.56 3.60 -7.60
CA SER A 52 7.80 5.04 -7.48
C SER A 52 9.25 5.35 -7.13
N ALA A 53 9.85 4.62 -6.17
CA ALA A 53 11.25 4.83 -5.79
C ALA A 53 12.22 4.56 -6.96
N VAL A 54 11.99 3.48 -7.73
CA VAL A 54 12.80 3.15 -8.91
C VAL A 54 12.65 4.20 -10.00
N SER A 55 11.41 4.64 -10.27
CA SER A 55 11.13 5.68 -11.27
C SER A 55 11.80 7.01 -10.89
N GLN A 56 11.73 7.40 -9.62
CA GLN A 56 12.42 8.59 -9.11
C GLN A 56 13.94 8.45 -9.17
N TRP A 57 14.47 7.27 -8.88
CA TRP A 57 15.90 7.00 -8.98
C TRP A 57 16.40 7.14 -10.42
N MET A 58 15.65 6.62 -11.40
CA MET A 58 15.99 6.71 -12.81
C MET A 58 15.83 8.13 -13.37
N MET A 59 14.77 8.85 -12.98
CA MET A 59 14.46 10.20 -13.49
C MET A 59 15.33 11.30 -12.87
N PHE A 60 15.68 11.20 -11.59
CA PHE A 60 16.33 12.29 -10.84
C PHE A 60 17.69 11.93 -10.22
N ARG A 61 18.22 10.71 -10.45
CA ARG A 61 19.46 10.19 -9.83
C ARG A 61 19.53 10.49 -8.33
N LEU A 62 18.43 10.26 -7.62
CA LEU A 62 18.35 10.48 -6.18
C LEU A 62 19.37 9.60 -5.44
N PRO A 63 19.91 10.06 -4.30
CA PRO A 63 20.82 9.26 -3.50
C PRO A 63 20.14 7.96 -3.07
N LEU A 64 20.85 6.83 -3.23
CA LEU A 64 20.36 5.49 -2.88
C LEU A 64 19.88 5.39 -1.43
N LYS A 65 20.46 6.19 -0.51
CA LYS A 65 20.03 6.27 0.90
C LYS A 65 18.61 6.82 1.05
N THR A 66 18.24 7.82 0.25
CA THR A 66 16.89 8.41 0.26
C THR A 66 15.87 7.44 -0.33
N ALA A 67 16.23 6.77 -1.43
CA ALA A 67 15.37 5.75 -2.03
C ALA A 67 15.13 4.57 -1.07
N ALA A 68 16.19 4.07 -0.42
CA ALA A 68 16.07 2.99 0.56
C ALA A 68 15.20 3.41 1.77
N TYR A 69 15.38 4.63 2.27
CA TYR A 69 14.55 5.15 3.36
C TYR A 69 13.07 5.20 2.97
N THR A 70 12.73 5.79 1.82
CA THR A 70 11.34 5.85 1.33
C THR A 70 10.72 4.45 1.16
N VAL A 71 11.50 3.50 0.65
CA VAL A 71 11.05 2.11 0.47
C VAL A 71 10.77 1.45 1.83
N SER A 72 11.65 1.60 2.81
CA SER A 72 11.49 1.04 4.15
C SER A 72 10.36 1.70 4.94
N THR A 73 10.23 3.03 4.89
CA THR A 73 9.13 3.74 5.57
C THR A 73 7.78 3.37 4.96
N GLY A 74 7.70 3.35 3.62
CA GLY A 74 6.48 2.93 2.92
C GLY A 74 6.10 1.47 3.19
N LEU A 75 7.06 0.60 3.51
CA LEU A 75 6.78 -0.78 3.92
C LEU A 75 6.02 -0.82 5.25
N GLY A 76 6.45 -0.02 6.22
CA GLY A 76 5.78 0.09 7.52
C GLY A 76 4.34 0.61 7.38
N GLU A 77 4.14 1.68 6.61
CA GLU A 77 2.80 2.25 6.37
C GLU A 77 1.87 1.27 5.68
N MET A 78 2.34 0.61 4.62
CA MET A 78 1.52 -0.34 3.86
C MET A 78 1.18 -1.58 4.68
N LEU A 79 2.11 -2.09 5.49
CA LEU A 79 1.83 -3.20 6.40
C LEU A 79 0.80 -2.82 7.46
N ALA A 80 0.89 -1.62 8.04
CA ALA A 80 -0.11 -1.13 8.99
C ALA A 80 -1.51 -1.09 8.33
N LEU A 81 -1.62 -0.56 7.11
CA LEU A 81 -2.88 -0.53 6.36
C LEU A 81 -3.38 -1.94 6.00
N GLY A 82 -2.51 -2.85 5.56
CA GLY A 82 -2.90 -4.23 5.25
C GLY A 82 -3.43 -4.97 6.47
N VAL A 83 -2.79 -4.81 7.62
CA VAL A 83 -3.28 -5.41 8.88
C VAL A 83 -4.62 -4.80 9.27
N LEU A 84 -4.79 -3.47 9.17
CA LEU A 84 -6.07 -2.80 9.43
C LEU A 84 -7.18 -3.29 8.50
N TYR A 85 -6.91 -3.47 7.21
CA TYR A 85 -7.86 -4.06 6.27
C TYR A 85 -8.16 -5.52 6.58
N GLY A 86 -7.15 -6.33 6.92
CA GLY A 86 -7.34 -7.72 7.30
C GLY A 86 -8.18 -7.90 8.58
N LEU A 87 -8.10 -6.96 9.52
CA LEU A 87 -8.89 -6.95 10.75
C LEU A 87 -10.30 -6.38 10.58
N THR A 88 -10.47 -5.35 9.73
CA THR A 88 -11.72 -4.60 9.60
C THR A 88 -12.61 -5.12 8.48
N LEU A 89 -12.01 -5.56 7.37
CA LEU A 89 -12.69 -6.02 6.16
C LEU A 89 -12.60 -7.54 5.95
N GLY A 90 -11.91 -8.27 6.84
CA GLY A 90 -11.95 -9.73 6.85
C GLY A 90 -13.40 -10.20 7.02
N PRO A 91 -14.02 -10.86 6.02
CA PRO A 91 -15.33 -11.49 6.20
C PRO A 91 -15.27 -12.44 7.39
N LYS A 92 -16.21 -12.24 8.32
CA LYS A 92 -16.61 -13.28 9.27
C LYS A 92 -17.27 -14.44 8.53
#